data_AF-A0A5P0ZQN0-F1
#
_entry.id   AF-A0A5P0ZQN0-F1
#
_cell.length_a   1.000
_cell.length_b   1.000
_cell.length_c   1.000
_cell.angle_alpha   90.00
_cell.angle_beta   90.00
_cell.angle_gamma   90.00
#
_symmetry.space_group_name_H-M   'P 1'
#
loop_
_entity.id
_entity.type
_entity.pdbx_description
1 polymer ?
#
loop_
_entity_poly.entity_id
_entity_poly.type
_entity_poly.pdbx_seq_one_letter_code
_entity_poly.pdbx_strand_id
1 'polypeptide(L)'
;YQSIQEAIRHHDIDILRETTYRYKRNGTAMDTAITTLRKNINYVKNSCLLPYSNGPLEGTIGKIKKLKRNSYGFRNLNHFIKRIRLICA
;
A
#
# COMPACT_ATOMS: atom_id res chain seq x y z
N TYR A 1 -0.36 -12.70 13.80
CA TYR A 1 -0.94 -12.13 12.56
C TYR A 1 -2.21 -11.37 12.84
N GLN A 2 -3.23 -12.04 13.40
CA GLN A 2 -4.50 -11.41 13.76
C GLN A 2 -4.30 -10.18 14.65
N SER A 3 -3.41 -10.27 15.64
CA SER A 3 -3.04 -9.14 16.51
C SER A 3 -2.46 -7.92 15.76
N ILE A 4 -1.63 -8.15 14.74
CA ILE A 4 -1.04 -7.08 13.91
C ILE A 4 -2.14 -6.42 13.06
N GLN A 5 -3.04 -7.22 12.47
CA GLN A 5 -4.16 -6.70 11.68
C GLN A 5 -5.14 -5.91 12.55
N GLU A 6 -5.42 -6.39 13.76
CA GLU A 6 -6.31 -5.74 14.72
C GLU A 6 -5.72 -4.42 15.20
N ALA A 7 -4.42 -4.38 15.53
CA ALA A 7 -3.73 -3.15 15.88
C ALA A 7 -3.80 -2.10 14.76
N ILE A 8 -3.66 -2.51 13.49
CA ILE A 8 -3.81 -1.61 12.34
C ILE A 8 -5.26 -1.10 12.21
N ARG A 9 -6.27 -1.97 12.39
CA ARG A 9 -7.68 -1.58 12.31
C ARG A 9 -8.09 -0.59 13.39
N HIS A 10 -7.55 -0.74 14.60
CA HIS A 10 -7.82 0.15 15.72
C HIS A 10 -6.85 1.35 15.80
N HIS A 11 -5.97 1.50 14.80
CA HIS A 11 -4.94 2.55 14.78
C HIS A 11 -4.06 2.58 16.04
N ASP A 12 -3.89 1.43 16.70
CA ASP A 12 -3.10 1.28 17.92
C ASP A 12 -1.64 0.95 17.56
N ILE A 13 -0.82 2.00 17.59
CA ILE A 13 0.57 1.96 17.13
C ILE A 13 1.47 1.27 18.16
N ASP A 14 1.13 1.34 19.44
CA ASP A 14 1.95 0.77 20.50
C ASP A 14 1.81 -0.75 20.51
N ILE A 15 0.58 -1.27 20.39
CA ILE A 15 0.32 -2.70 20.20
C ILE A 15 0.95 -3.19 18.89
N LEU A 16 0.87 -2.39 17.81
CA LEU A 16 1.50 -2.75 16.53
C LEU A 16 3.02 -2.90 16.68
N ARG A 17 3.68 -1.96 17.35
CA ARG A 17 5.13 -2.04 17.58
C ARG A 17 5.46 -3.27 18.41
N GLU A 18 4.82 -3.45 19.56
CA GLU A 18 5.11 -4.56 20.46
C GLU A 18 4.95 -5.91 19.74
N THR A 19 3.82 -6.12 19.05
CA THR A 19 3.53 -7.36 18.33
C THR A 19 4.51 -7.63 17.19
N THR A 20 4.94 -6.58 16.48
CA THR A 20 5.94 -6.69 15.42
C THR A 20 7.33 -6.97 15.99
N TYR A 21 7.67 -6.42 17.16
CA TYR A 21 8.96 -6.67 17.81
C TYR A 21 9.05 -8.05 18.46
N ARG A 22 7.94 -8.54 19.01
CA ARG A 22 7.84 -9.87 19.66
C ARG A 22 7.82 -11.03 18.67
N TYR A 23 7.59 -10.76 17.39
CA TYR A 23 7.58 -11.78 16.36
C TYR A 23 8.96 -12.47 16.21
N LYS A 24 8.95 -13.79 16.34
CA LYS A 24 10.09 -14.66 16.06
C LYS A 24 9.98 -15.23 14.65
N ARG A 25 11.10 -15.19 13.93
CA ARG A 25 11.21 -15.73 12.58
C ARG A 25 10.94 -17.23 12.58
N ASN A 26 10.19 -17.68 11.59
CA ASN A 26 9.81 -19.10 11.45
C ASN A 26 10.02 -19.63 10.02
N GLY A 27 10.74 -18.88 9.17
CA GLY A 27 11.08 -19.30 7.80
C GLY A 27 9.93 -19.15 6.80
N THR A 28 8.83 -18.50 7.18
CA THR A 28 7.67 -18.31 6.30
C THR A 28 7.73 -16.97 5.56
N ALA A 29 6.85 -16.79 4.56
CA ALA A 29 6.68 -15.50 3.88
C ALA A 29 6.31 -14.34 4.83
N MET A 30 5.77 -14.65 6.02
CA MET A 30 5.47 -13.68 7.06
C MET A 30 6.75 -12.99 7.58
N ASP A 31 7.89 -13.68 7.61
CA ASP A 31 9.15 -13.10 8.05
C ASP A 31 9.51 -11.88 7.20
N THR A 32 9.29 -11.98 5.88
CA THR A 32 9.54 -10.91 4.93
C THR A 32 8.58 -9.75 5.15
N ALA A 33 7.28 -10.04 5.35
CA ALA A 33 6.27 -9.03 5.63
C ALA A 33 6.59 -8.25 6.92
N ILE A 34 6.92 -8.95 7.99
CA ILE A 34 7.25 -8.35 9.29
C ILE A 34 8.58 -7.59 9.24
N THR A 35 9.57 -8.10 8.51
CA THR A 35 10.83 -7.36 8.27
C THR A 35 10.55 -6.05 7.54
N THR A 36 9.67 -6.06 6.54
CA THR A 36 9.29 -4.87 5.77
C THR A 36 8.50 -3.87 6.62
N LEU A 37 7.59 -4.36 7.46
CA LEU A 37 6.84 -3.54 8.43
C LEU A 37 7.79 -2.88 9.44
N ARG A 38 8.74 -3.63 10.01
CA ARG A 38 9.76 -3.07 10.92
C ARG A 38 10.58 -1.96 10.27
N LYS A 39 11.03 -2.17 9.03
CA LYS A 39 11.80 -1.17 8.27
C LYS A 39 11.01 0.13 8.02
N ASN A 40 9.69 0.01 7.84
CA ASN A 40 8.82 1.14 7.47
C ASN A 40 7.90 1.59 8.61
N ILE A 41 8.22 1.27 9.87
CA ILE A 41 7.31 1.49 11.01
C ILE A 41 6.89 2.95 11.18
N ASN A 42 7.78 3.90 10.84
CA ASN A 42 7.47 5.34 10.89
C ASN A 42 6.39 5.73 9.88
N TYR A 43 6.41 5.15 8.68
CA TYR A 43 5.38 5.40 7.67
C TYR A 43 4.05 4.77 8.07
N VAL A 44 4.09 3.57 8.64
CA VAL A 44 2.88 2.90 9.16
C VAL A 44 2.27 3.66 10.33
N LYS A 45 3.12 4.23 11.21
CA LYS A 45 2.69 5.15 12.27
C LYS A 45 1.99 6.37 11.67
N ASN A 46 2.60 7.02 10.69
CA ASN A 46 2.01 8.20 10.05
C ASN A 46 0.69 7.87 9.33
N SER A 47 0.58 6.70 8.68
CA SER A 47 -0.68 6.28 8.05
C SER A 47 -1.79 5.96 9.05
N CYS A 48 -1.45 5.61 10.30
CA CYS A 48 -2.45 5.39 11.34
C CYS A 48 -2.89 6.71 12.01
N LEU A 49 -1.99 7.70 12.11
CA LEU A 49 -2.28 8.98 12.76
C LEU A 49 -3.01 9.96 11.84
N LEU A 50 -2.67 9.93 10.55
CA LEU A 50 -3.21 10.88 9.59
C LEU A 50 -4.55 10.37 9.03
N PRO A 51 -5.52 11.25 8.78
CA PRO A 51 -6.82 10.89 8.20
C PRO A 51 -6.74 10.61 6.69
N TYR A 52 -5.54 10.59 6.11
CA TYR A 52 -5.35 10.39 4.67
C TYR A 52 -5.53 8.92 4.31
N SER A 53 -6.50 8.64 3.45
CA SER A 53 -6.65 7.32 2.86
C SER A 53 -5.83 7.19 1.58
N ASN A 54 -5.37 5.97 1.29
CA ASN A 54 -4.79 5.65 -0.01
C ASN A 54 -5.85 5.52 -1.12
N GLY A 55 -7.14 5.68 -0.81
CA GLY A 55 -8.25 5.47 -1.74
C GLY A 55 -8.14 6.27 -3.06
N PRO A 56 -7.89 7.59 -3.03
CA PRO A 56 -7.72 8.37 -4.26
C PRO A 56 -6.53 7.90 -5.12
N LEU A 57 -5.42 7.53 -4.48
CA LEU A 57 -4.22 7.04 -5.15
C LEU A 57 -4.47 5.66 -5.78
N GLU A 58 -5.09 4.74 -5.04
CA GLU A 58 -5.49 3.43 -5.54
C GLU A 58 -6.50 3.52 -6.68
N GLY A 59 -7.49 4.43 -6.57
CA GLY A 59 -8.45 4.70 -7.63
C GLY A 59 -7.78 5.19 -8.91
N THR A 60 -6.79 6.07 -8.78
CA THR A 60 -5.99 6.57 -9.90
C THR A 60 -5.17 5.45 -10.55
N ILE A 61 -4.47 4.64 -9.76
CA ILE A 61 -3.72 3.48 -10.24
C ILE A 61 -4.66 2.48 -10.95
N GLY A 62 -5.86 2.25 -10.41
CA GLY A 62 -6.88 1.39 -11.01
C GLY A 62 -7.34 1.89 -12.38
N LYS A 63 -7.62 3.20 -12.51
CA LYS A 63 -7.94 3.84 -13.79
C LYS A 63 -6.83 3.66 -14.82
N ILE A 64 -5.56 3.87 -14.43
CA ILE A 64 -4.39 3.68 -15.31
C ILE A 64 -4.23 2.22 -15.74
N LYS A 65 -4.38 1.26 -14.81
CA LYS A 65 -4.31 -0.18 -15.11
C LYS A 65 -5.43 -0.60 -16.09
N LYS A 66 -6.66 -0.11 -15.90
CA LYS A 66 -7.78 -0.36 -16.81
C LYS A 66 -7.53 0.25 -18.18
N LEU A 67 -7.03 1.48 -18.24
CA LEU A 67 -6.63 2.12 -19.50
C LEU A 67 -5.59 1.27 -20.24
N LYS A 68 -4.52 0.85 -19.54
CA LYS A 68 -3.49 -0.03 -20.13
C LYS A 68 -4.09 -1.33 -20.68
N ARG A 69 -4.99 -1.98 -19.93
CA ARG A 69 -5.64 -3.24 -20.35
C ARG A 69 -6.54 -3.09 -21.57
N ASN A 70 -7.33 -2.02 -21.63
CA ASN A 70 -8.25 -1.78 -22.75
C ASN A 70 -7.55 -1.28 -24.03
N SER A 71 -6.28 -0.91 -23.92
CA SER A 71 -5.52 -0.37 -25.04
C SER A 71 -4.65 -1.48 -25.59
N TYR A 72 -5.03 -2.03 -26.74
CA TYR A 72 -4.35 -3.14 -27.43
C TYR A 72 -2.97 -2.80 -28.02
N GLY A 73 -2.19 -1.94 -27.35
CA GLY A 73 -0.89 -1.45 -27.79
C GLY A 73 -0.94 0.03 -28.12
N PHE A 74 -0.51 0.88 -27.19
CA PHE A 74 -0.17 2.25 -27.54
C PHE A 74 1.11 2.23 -28.36
N ARG A 75 1.01 2.43 -29.67
CA ARG A 75 2.17 2.62 -30.56
C ARG A 75 3.02 3.84 -30.17
N ASN A 76 2.45 4.77 -29.38
CA ASN A 76 3.11 5.99 -28.92
C ASN A 76 2.82 6.24 -27.42
N LEU A 77 3.89 6.29 -26.61
CA LEU A 77 3.84 6.58 -25.17
C LEU A 77 3.20 7.94 -24.87
N ASN A 78 3.42 8.94 -25.72
CA ASN A 78 2.85 10.28 -25.52
C ASN A 78 1.32 10.25 -25.56
N HIS A 79 0.71 9.39 -26.39
CA HIS A 79 -0.74 9.22 -26.41
C HIS A 79 -1.26 8.53 -25.15
N PHE A 80 -0.50 7.59 -24.59
CA PHE A 80 -0.84 6.98 -23.31
C PHE A 80 -0.80 7.99 -22.17
N ILE A 81 0.27 8.79 -22.07
CA ILE A 81 0.41 9.83 -21.05
C ILE A 81 -0.69 10.90 -21.19
N LYS A 82 -1.01 11.33 -22.40
CA LYS A 82 -2.12 12.26 -22.66
C LYS A 82 -3.45 11.69 -22.15
N ARG A 83 -3.74 10.41 -22.43
CA ARG A 83 -4.96 9.75 -21.91
C ARG A 83 -4.96 9.59 -20.40
N ILE A 84 -3.82 9.28 -19.77
CA ILE A 84 -3.72 9.26 -18.30
C ILE A 84 -4.08 10.64 -17.73
N ARG A 85 -3.50 11.72 -18.28
CA ARG A 85 -3.79 13.09 -17.85
C ARG A 85 -5.28 13.44 -17.97
N LEU A 86 -5.94 13.02 -19.05
CA LEU A 86 -7.39 13.26 -19.24
C LEU A 86 -8.29 12.48 -18.27
N ILE A 87 -7.83 11.34 -17.75
CA ILE A 87 -8.62 10.46 -16.85
C ILE A 87 -8.39 10.78 -15.37
N CYS A 88 -7.24 11.37 -15.07
CA CYS A 88 -6.80 11.73 -13.72
C CYS A 88 -6.97 13.23 -13.41
N ALA A 89 -7.20 14.07 -14.42
CA ALA A 89 -7.75 15.42 -14.25
C ALA A 89 -9.21 15.33 -13.78
#